data_AF-A0A9D7NUG8-F1
#
_entry.id   AF-A0A9D7NUG8-F1
#
_cell.length_a   1.000
_cell.length_b   1.000
_cell.length_c   1.000
_cell.angle_alpha   90.00
_cell.angle_beta   90.00
_cell.angle_gamma   90.00
#
_symmetry.space_group_name_H-M   'P 1'
#
loop_
_entity.id
_entity.type
_entity.pdbx_description
1 polymer ?
#
loop_
_entity_poly.entity_id
_entity_poly.type
_entity_poly.pdbx_seq_one_letter_code
_entity_poly.pdbx_strand_id
1 'polypeptide(L)'
;MNNDRITRPLLAALLCVAGGAVQAQSSISVGSPYTQNFDTLANLGTANTWTDNTSPLQGWYAARTSGAATTYRAGTGSENTGAIYSFGSLSSSERSLGSLPSGSTGTICYGLRLTNTGSTFDGFEIAYTGEQWRNGGNTTPQTVSFHYRVVPTGTSIALGCGTTTDWTAVTDLNFTGPIATETAGALDGNIGANRLARSANISSSVSSGSEIWLRWSDGDDSGTDHGLSIDDLTVTATTAIPTLSINNVSQVEGNSGITNFAFTVSLSAPAPAGGVSFDINSADGTADAWGQRLSVD
;
A
#
# COMPACT_ATOMS: atom_id res chain seq x y z
N MET A 1 -38.73 -8.45 73.09
CA MET A 1 -38.44 -7.70 71.84
C MET A 1 -36.94 -7.72 71.66
N ASN A 2 -36.43 -8.49 70.71
CA ASN A 2 -35.15 -8.29 70.02
C ASN A 2 -35.08 -9.37 68.94
N ASN A 3 -35.17 -8.93 67.69
CA ASN A 3 -35.15 -9.77 66.51
C ASN A 3 -33.83 -9.44 65.79
N ASP A 4 -32.77 -10.19 66.10
CA ASP A 4 -31.45 -9.97 65.52
C ASP A 4 -31.46 -10.40 64.05
N ARG A 5 -31.44 -9.41 63.16
CA ARG A 5 -31.26 -9.60 61.72
C ARG A 5 -29.77 -9.73 61.41
N ILE A 6 -29.34 -10.96 61.15
CA ILE A 6 -28.04 -11.26 60.56
C ILE A 6 -28.05 -10.78 59.09
N THR A 7 -27.27 -9.76 58.78
CA THR A 7 -26.99 -9.34 57.40
C THR A 7 -25.74 -10.07 56.90
N ARG A 8 -25.89 -10.90 55.86
CA ARG A 8 -24.78 -11.58 55.17
C ARG A 8 -24.32 -10.68 54.01
N PRO A 9 -23.05 -10.29 53.90
CA PRO A 9 -22.58 -9.53 52.75
C PRO A 9 -22.57 -10.43 51.50
N LEU A 10 -23.23 -9.96 50.44
CA LEU A 10 -23.25 -10.60 49.13
C LEU A 10 -21.88 -10.37 48.48
N LEU A 11 -21.11 -11.44 48.27
CA LEU A 11 -19.82 -11.39 47.59
C LEU A 11 -20.08 -11.26 46.08
N ALA A 12 -19.90 -10.05 45.53
CA ALA A 12 -19.98 -9.82 44.09
C ALA A 12 -18.76 -10.47 43.42
N ALA A 13 -18.97 -11.58 42.71
CA ALA A 13 -17.96 -12.16 41.85
C ALA A 13 -17.75 -11.25 40.64
N LEU A 14 -16.62 -10.53 40.62
CA LEU A 14 -16.16 -9.77 39.47
C LEU A 14 -15.76 -10.77 38.38
N LEU A 15 -16.65 -11.01 37.42
CA LEU A 15 -16.36 -11.80 36.23
C LEU A 15 -15.42 -10.97 35.34
N CYS A 16 -14.10 -11.16 35.48
CA CYS A 16 -13.12 -10.67 34.52
C CYS A 16 -13.37 -11.37 33.17
N VAL A 17 -14.08 -10.69 32.27
CA VAL A 17 -14.05 -11.04 30.86
C VAL A 17 -12.63 -10.73 30.39
N ALA A 18 -11.84 -11.78 30.13
CA ALA A 18 -10.59 -11.65 29.42
C ALA A 18 -10.91 -11.11 28.02
N GLY A 19 -10.86 -9.78 27.85
CA GLY A 19 -10.82 -9.18 26.53
C GLY A 19 -9.57 -9.70 25.85
N GLY A 20 -9.74 -10.52 24.81
CA GLY A 20 -8.63 -10.89 23.94
C GLY A 20 -7.94 -9.61 23.48
N ALA A 21 -6.60 -9.60 23.51
CA ALA A 21 -5.84 -8.46 22.99
C ALA A 21 -6.26 -8.24 21.54
N VAL A 22 -6.97 -7.14 21.27
CA VAL A 22 -7.20 -6.68 19.90
C VAL A 22 -5.84 -6.17 19.44
N GLN A 23 -5.15 -6.95 18.61
CA GLN A 23 -3.89 -6.52 18.01
C GLN A 23 -4.22 -5.38 17.04
N ALA A 24 -3.59 -4.22 17.22
CA ALA A 24 -3.78 -3.08 16.33
C ALA A 24 -3.23 -3.45 14.95
N GLN A 25 -4.12 -3.60 13.96
CA GLN A 25 -3.75 -3.84 12.58
C GLN A 25 -3.26 -2.54 11.95
N SER A 26 -2.25 -2.63 11.07
CA SER A 26 -1.79 -1.49 10.28
C SER A 26 -2.97 -0.95 9.45
N SER A 27 -3.18 0.36 9.47
CA SER A 27 -4.35 1.00 8.87
C SER A 27 -3.98 2.02 7.80
N ILE A 28 -4.97 2.35 6.98
CA ILE A 28 -4.92 3.41 5.97
C ILE A 28 -6.26 4.14 5.92
N SER A 29 -6.21 5.44 5.64
CA SER A 29 -7.40 6.25 5.35
C SER A 29 -7.02 7.48 4.52
N VAL A 30 -8.02 8.15 3.92
CA VAL A 30 -7.81 9.38 3.16
C VAL A 30 -7.16 10.44 4.06
N GLY A 31 -6.06 11.02 3.59
CA GLY A 31 -5.30 12.04 4.35
C GLY A 31 -4.40 11.49 5.45
N SER A 32 -4.32 10.17 5.63
CA SER A 32 -3.41 9.50 6.58
C SER A 32 -2.67 8.37 5.88
N PRO A 33 -1.54 8.67 5.21
CA PRO A 33 -0.76 7.65 4.51
C PRO A 33 -0.10 6.69 5.51
N TYR A 34 0.07 5.44 5.09
CA TYR A 34 0.93 4.49 5.79
C TYR A 34 2.38 4.69 5.32
N THR A 35 3.33 4.67 6.26
CA THR A 35 4.77 4.77 5.96
C THR A 35 5.57 3.66 6.63
N GLN A 36 6.61 3.16 5.97
CA GLN A 36 7.53 2.17 6.54
C GLN A 36 8.95 2.37 5.98
N ASN A 37 9.90 2.66 6.86
CA ASN A 37 11.32 2.84 6.55
C ASN A 37 12.19 1.68 7.04
N PHE A 38 11.61 0.62 7.62
CA PHE A 38 12.27 -0.62 8.03
C PHE A 38 13.43 -0.52 9.05
N ASP A 39 13.79 0.67 9.53
CA ASP A 39 14.85 0.92 10.53
C ASP A 39 14.66 0.19 11.88
N THR A 40 13.48 -0.37 12.12
CA THR A 40 13.20 -1.19 13.31
C THR A 40 13.64 -2.65 13.16
N LEU A 41 14.04 -3.07 11.96
CA LEU A 41 14.60 -4.40 11.70
C LEU A 41 15.95 -4.58 12.40
N ALA A 42 16.26 -5.82 12.77
CA ALA A 42 17.55 -6.15 13.36
C ALA A 42 18.72 -5.81 12.41
N ASN A 43 19.78 -5.21 12.96
CA ASN A 43 21.00 -4.87 12.24
C ASN A 43 22.15 -5.89 12.43
N LEU A 44 21.91 -6.93 13.24
CA LEU A 44 22.82 -8.04 13.49
C LEU A 44 22.02 -9.35 13.59
N GLY A 45 22.72 -10.50 13.55
CA GLY A 45 22.13 -11.82 13.74
C GLY A 45 21.63 -12.50 12.46
N THR A 46 21.64 -13.83 12.47
CA THR A 46 21.30 -14.69 11.32
C THR A 46 20.03 -15.52 11.51
N ALA A 47 19.38 -15.40 12.66
CA ALA A 47 18.16 -16.11 13.02
C ALA A 47 17.22 -15.19 13.84
N ASN A 48 17.05 -13.96 13.37
CA ASN A 48 16.15 -13.01 14.02
C ASN A 48 14.71 -13.47 13.84
N THR A 49 13.92 -13.44 14.91
CA THR A 49 12.53 -13.93 14.89
C THR A 49 11.67 -13.09 13.97
N TRP A 50 10.92 -13.76 13.09
CA TRP A 50 9.83 -13.18 12.32
C TRP A 50 8.50 -13.83 12.76
N THR A 51 7.52 -13.01 13.07
CA THR A 51 6.16 -13.39 13.41
C THR A 51 5.23 -12.47 12.65
N ASP A 52 4.56 -13.05 11.65
CA ASP A 52 3.62 -12.36 10.77
C ASP A 52 2.64 -11.49 11.57
N ASN A 53 2.44 -10.28 11.08
CA ASN A 53 1.55 -9.27 11.65
C ASN A 53 1.88 -8.88 13.11
N THR A 54 3.11 -9.08 13.58
CA THR A 54 3.47 -8.72 14.96
C THR A 54 4.88 -8.17 15.08
N SER A 55 5.89 -8.99 14.79
CA SER A 55 7.29 -8.66 15.07
C SER A 55 8.18 -9.22 13.96
N PRO A 56 9.19 -8.48 13.48
CA PRO A 56 9.58 -7.12 13.90
C PRO A 56 8.64 -6.02 13.41
N LEU A 57 7.77 -6.32 12.43
CA LEU A 57 6.99 -5.32 11.72
C LEU A 57 5.49 -5.63 11.80
N GLN A 58 4.72 -4.73 12.42
CA GLN A 58 3.26 -4.83 12.49
C GLN A 58 2.64 -4.75 11.08
N GLY A 59 1.73 -5.67 10.76
CA GLY A 59 1.06 -5.76 9.46
C GLY A 59 1.88 -6.41 8.34
N TRP A 60 3.14 -6.77 8.59
CA TRP A 60 4.00 -7.41 7.60
C TRP A 60 3.99 -8.93 7.70
N TYR A 61 4.10 -9.56 6.56
CA TYR A 61 4.11 -11.01 6.39
C TYR A 61 5.31 -11.39 5.55
N ALA A 62 5.86 -12.58 5.77
CA ALA A 62 6.91 -13.10 4.92
C ALA A 62 6.77 -14.61 4.68
N ALA A 63 7.08 -15.03 3.46
CA ALA A 63 6.96 -16.41 3.02
C ALA A 63 8.11 -16.80 2.09
N ARG A 64 8.30 -18.10 1.97
CA ARG A 64 9.18 -18.77 1.02
C ARG A 64 8.35 -19.80 0.26
N THR A 65 8.90 -20.41 -0.79
CA THR A 65 8.24 -21.54 -1.47
C THR A 65 7.83 -22.65 -0.50
N SER A 66 8.59 -22.86 0.57
CA SER A 66 8.30 -23.87 1.60
C SER A 66 7.21 -23.49 2.61
N GLY A 67 6.70 -22.25 2.59
CA GLY A 67 5.68 -21.74 3.52
C GLY A 67 6.06 -20.45 4.23
N ALA A 68 5.34 -20.11 5.31
CA ALA A 68 5.59 -18.90 6.09
C ALA A 68 7.02 -18.88 6.66
N ALA A 69 7.66 -17.72 6.62
CA ALA A 69 8.98 -17.53 7.19
C ALA A 69 8.89 -17.22 8.69
N THR A 70 9.76 -17.84 9.48
CA THR A 70 9.83 -17.63 10.93
C THR A 70 11.10 -16.89 11.36
N THR A 71 12.01 -16.66 10.41
CA THR A 71 13.27 -15.95 10.66
C THR A 71 13.71 -15.10 9.46
N TYR A 72 14.46 -14.05 9.78
CA TYR A 72 15.17 -13.21 8.82
C TYR A 72 16.62 -12.99 9.29
N ARG A 73 17.48 -12.53 8.37
CA ARG A 73 18.90 -12.26 8.61
C ARG A 73 19.16 -10.77 8.56
N ALA A 74 20.05 -10.25 9.41
CA ALA A 74 20.71 -8.99 9.12
C ALA A 74 21.88 -9.26 8.17
N GLY A 75 22.04 -8.45 7.13
CA GLY A 75 23.12 -8.59 6.17
C GLY A 75 23.53 -7.27 5.55
N THR A 76 24.78 -7.22 5.08
CA THR A 76 25.35 -6.11 4.29
C THR A 76 25.38 -6.43 2.79
N GLY A 77 24.81 -7.57 2.39
CA GLY A 77 24.94 -8.11 1.04
C GLY A 77 26.22 -8.91 0.78
N SER A 78 27.10 -9.06 1.77
CA SER A 78 28.33 -9.88 1.66
C SER A 78 28.06 -11.38 1.52
N GLU A 79 26.97 -11.85 2.15
CA GLU A 79 26.59 -13.26 2.17
C GLU A 79 25.78 -13.67 0.93
N ASN A 80 25.79 -14.97 0.61
CA ASN A 80 25.00 -15.57 -0.48
C ASN A 80 23.96 -16.61 0.01
N THR A 81 23.74 -16.67 1.34
CA THR A 81 22.76 -17.59 1.93
C THR A 81 21.35 -17.13 1.59
N GLY A 82 20.49 -18.03 1.10
CA GLY A 82 19.11 -17.65 0.82
C GLY A 82 18.30 -17.35 2.08
N ALA A 83 17.67 -16.17 2.13
CA ALA A 83 16.83 -15.73 3.24
C ALA A 83 16.05 -14.44 2.91
N ILE A 84 15.13 -14.10 3.80
CA ILE A 84 14.66 -12.71 3.95
C ILE A 84 15.74 -11.95 4.72
N TYR A 85 16.01 -10.74 4.29
CA TYR A 85 17.06 -9.89 4.81
C TYR A 85 16.50 -8.57 5.31
N SER A 86 16.97 -8.18 6.49
CA SER A 86 17.20 -6.79 6.83
C SER A 86 18.54 -6.43 6.20
N PHE A 87 18.54 -5.64 5.13
CA PHE A 87 19.76 -5.13 4.51
C PHE A 87 20.14 -3.76 5.08
N GLY A 88 21.39 -3.36 4.93
CA GLY A 88 21.93 -2.14 5.51
C GLY A 88 23.42 -2.31 5.84
N SER A 89 24.16 -1.21 5.86
CA SER A 89 25.57 -1.19 6.27
C SER A 89 25.80 -1.82 7.65
N LEU A 90 27.03 -2.29 7.91
CA LEU A 90 27.35 -3.02 9.15
C LEU A 90 27.01 -2.18 10.38
N SER A 91 26.17 -2.73 11.27
CA SER A 91 25.69 -2.08 12.50
C SER A 91 24.89 -0.77 12.28
N SER A 92 24.51 -0.46 11.05
CA SER A 92 23.62 0.68 10.74
C SER A 92 22.23 0.44 11.32
N SER A 93 21.57 1.50 11.78
CA SER A 93 20.14 1.48 12.07
C SER A 93 19.28 1.81 10.85
N GLU A 94 19.87 2.38 9.79
CA GLU A 94 19.21 2.47 8.48
C GLU A 94 19.18 1.05 7.89
N ARG A 95 17.96 0.53 7.70
CA ARG A 95 17.73 -0.82 7.18
C ARG A 95 16.68 -0.80 6.09
N SER A 96 16.82 -1.68 5.11
CA SER A 96 15.77 -1.99 4.13
C SER A 96 15.33 -3.46 4.18
N LEU A 97 14.09 -3.75 3.79
CA LEU A 97 13.53 -5.12 3.80
C LEU A 97 13.70 -5.76 2.42
N GLY A 98 14.38 -6.90 2.36
CA GLY A 98 14.64 -7.57 1.10
C GLY A 98 14.81 -9.06 1.20
N SER A 99 15.37 -9.62 0.13
CA SER A 99 15.55 -11.05 -0.05
C SER A 99 16.80 -11.35 -0.87
N LEU A 100 17.21 -12.60 -0.73
CA LEU A 100 18.16 -13.27 -1.61
C LEU A 100 17.62 -14.70 -1.77
N PRO A 101 17.04 -15.08 -2.93
CA PRO A 101 16.31 -16.34 -3.12
C PRO A 101 17.21 -17.57 -3.41
N SER A 102 18.43 -17.58 -2.88
CA SER A 102 19.46 -18.60 -3.20
C SER A 102 19.19 -20.00 -2.67
N GLY A 103 19.63 -20.99 -3.45
CA GLY A 103 19.72 -22.39 -3.08
C GLY A 103 18.35 -23.04 -2.94
N SER A 104 18.11 -23.78 -1.85
CA SER A 104 16.82 -24.44 -1.64
C SER A 104 15.74 -23.50 -1.04
N THR A 105 16.01 -22.20 -0.96
CA THR A 105 15.07 -21.24 -0.36
C THR A 105 13.87 -21.00 -1.27
N GLY A 106 14.09 -21.09 -2.59
CA GLY A 106 13.08 -20.81 -3.60
C GLY A 106 12.64 -19.35 -3.57
N THR A 107 11.54 -19.07 -4.27
CA THR A 107 10.89 -17.76 -4.29
C THR A 107 10.61 -17.25 -2.88
N ILE A 108 10.97 -16.00 -2.63
CA ILE A 108 10.74 -15.29 -1.36
C ILE A 108 9.73 -14.18 -1.60
N CYS A 109 8.81 -14.00 -0.65
CA CYS A 109 7.83 -12.93 -0.71
C CYS A 109 7.73 -12.26 0.65
N TYR A 110 7.57 -10.95 0.61
CA TYR A 110 7.22 -10.14 1.77
C TYR A 110 6.08 -9.22 1.37
N GLY A 111 5.20 -8.94 2.32
CA GLY A 111 3.98 -8.22 2.02
C GLY A 111 3.40 -7.51 3.22
N LEU A 112 2.57 -6.52 2.92
CA LEU A 112 1.93 -5.65 3.88
C LEU A 112 0.42 -5.82 3.80
N ARG A 113 -0.22 -5.91 4.96
CA ARG A 113 -1.68 -5.88 5.12
C ARG A 113 -2.10 -4.56 5.76
N LEU A 114 -2.96 -3.82 5.08
CA LEU A 114 -3.54 -2.57 5.58
C LEU A 114 -5.06 -2.67 5.65
N THR A 115 -5.67 -2.25 6.75
CA THR A 115 -7.13 -2.11 6.86
C THR A 115 -7.54 -0.69 6.59
N ASN A 116 -8.53 -0.49 5.70
CA ASN A 116 -9.19 0.81 5.60
C ASN A 116 -10.04 1.05 6.87
N THR A 117 -9.61 1.98 7.73
CA THR A 117 -10.35 2.35 8.94
C THR A 117 -11.17 3.63 8.77
N GLY A 118 -11.16 4.23 7.57
CA GLY A 118 -11.91 5.42 7.22
C GLY A 118 -13.04 5.14 6.23
N SER A 119 -13.49 6.19 5.53
CA SER A 119 -14.47 6.06 4.44
C SER A 119 -13.91 5.29 3.24
N THR A 120 -14.80 4.84 2.36
CA THR A 120 -14.41 4.28 1.06
C THR A 120 -13.56 5.28 0.28
N PHE A 121 -12.48 4.79 -0.33
CA PHE A 121 -11.66 5.53 -1.29
C PHE A 121 -11.58 4.76 -2.62
N ASP A 122 -11.20 5.45 -3.69
CA ASP A 122 -11.34 4.96 -5.07
C ASP A 122 -10.04 4.37 -5.63
N GLY A 123 -8.93 4.59 -4.92
CA GLY A 123 -7.63 4.05 -5.27
C GLY A 123 -6.59 4.32 -4.20
N PHE A 124 -5.36 3.95 -4.49
CA PHE A 124 -4.24 4.25 -3.64
C PHE A 124 -2.96 4.41 -4.47
N GLU A 125 -2.11 5.33 -4.03
CA GLU A 125 -0.76 5.49 -4.53
C GLU A 125 0.20 4.67 -3.67
N ILE A 126 1.14 4.00 -4.32
CA ILE A 126 2.27 3.35 -3.66
C ILE A 126 3.53 4.00 -4.17
N ALA A 127 4.46 4.34 -3.27
CA ALA A 127 5.82 4.69 -3.63
C ALA A 127 6.83 4.04 -2.68
N TYR A 128 7.99 3.63 -3.19
CA TYR A 128 9.09 3.07 -2.41
C TYR A 128 10.42 3.22 -3.17
N THR A 129 11.54 3.06 -2.47
CA THR A 129 12.87 2.97 -3.07
C THR A 129 13.27 1.50 -3.17
N GLY A 130 13.49 0.99 -4.38
CA GLY A 130 14.10 -0.32 -4.55
C GLY A 130 15.62 -0.21 -4.46
N GLU A 131 16.27 -1.09 -3.70
CA GLU A 131 17.71 -1.08 -3.50
C GLU A 131 18.35 -2.43 -3.82
N GLN A 132 19.58 -2.41 -4.34
CA GLN A 132 20.38 -3.60 -4.56
C GLN A 132 21.57 -3.64 -3.62
N TRP A 133 21.61 -4.67 -2.78
CA TRP A 133 22.64 -4.90 -1.78
C TRP A 133 23.65 -5.96 -2.19
N ARG A 134 23.35 -6.75 -3.23
CA ARG A 134 24.30 -7.73 -3.75
C ARG A 134 24.18 -7.91 -5.25
N ASN A 135 25.32 -7.91 -5.93
CA ASN A 135 25.43 -8.52 -7.24
C ASN A 135 25.80 -10.00 -7.05
N GLY A 136 24.97 -10.88 -7.59
CA GLY A 136 25.13 -12.33 -7.48
C GLY A 136 26.32 -12.89 -8.27
N GLY A 137 26.86 -12.11 -9.22
CA GLY A 137 27.74 -12.64 -10.27
C GLY A 137 26.97 -13.13 -11.50
N ASN A 138 25.73 -12.63 -11.68
CA ASN A 138 24.83 -12.98 -12.78
C ASN A 138 24.66 -11.77 -13.69
N THR A 139 24.78 -11.96 -15.00
CA THR A 139 24.61 -10.90 -15.99
C THR A 139 23.16 -10.67 -16.39
N THR A 140 22.24 -11.52 -15.92
CA THR A 140 20.81 -11.36 -16.12
C THR A 140 20.25 -10.48 -14.99
N PRO A 141 19.64 -9.33 -15.29
CA PRO A 141 18.99 -8.51 -14.28
C PRO A 141 17.87 -9.26 -13.58
N GLN A 142 17.81 -9.13 -12.27
CA GLN A 142 16.84 -9.82 -11.41
C GLN A 142 15.82 -8.84 -10.86
N THR A 143 14.59 -9.31 -10.65
CA THR A 143 13.43 -8.46 -10.41
C THR A 143 12.60 -8.92 -9.22
N VAL A 144 12.37 -8.01 -8.29
CA VAL A 144 11.30 -8.11 -7.31
C VAL A 144 10.01 -7.64 -7.97
N SER A 145 9.08 -8.57 -8.17
CA SER A 145 7.79 -8.31 -8.81
C SER A 145 6.72 -7.87 -7.80
N PHE A 146 5.90 -6.90 -8.17
CA PHE A 146 4.88 -6.33 -7.30
C PHE A 146 3.46 -6.76 -7.68
N HIS A 147 2.68 -7.11 -6.67
CA HIS A 147 1.27 -7.45 -6.79
C HIS A 147 0.44 -6.87 -5.64
N TYR A 148 -0.85 -6.68 -5.87
CA TYR A 148 -1.81 -6.36 -4.82
C TYR A 148 -3.10 -7.17 -4.92
N ARG A 149 -3.89 -7.12 -3.85
CA ARG A 149 -5.31 -7.50 -3.86
C ARG A 149 -6.09 -6.68 -2.83
N VAL A 150 -7.39 -6.56 -3.04
CA VAL A 150 -8.32 -5.95 -2.09
C VAL A 150 -9.34 -7.01 -1.69
N VAL A 151 -9.53 -7.20 -0.39
CA VAL A 151 -10.43 -8.23 0.18
C VAL A 151 -11.23 -7.65 1.35
N PRO A 152 -12.38 -8.22 1.73
CA PRO A 152 -13.06 -7.86 2.98
C PRO A 152 -12.18 -8.14 4.21
N THR A 153 -12.31 -7.37 5.30
CA THR A 153 -11.56 -7.64 6.55
C THR A 153 -11.88 -9.02 7.10
N GLY A 154 -10.86 -9.66 7.68
CA GLY A 154 -10.98 -10.99 8.29
C GLY A 154 -11.03 -12.12 7.27
N THR A 155 -10.94 -11.82 5.97
CA THR A 155 -10.68 -12.87 4.98
C THR A 155 -9.33 -13.50 5.31
N SER A 156 -9.34 -14.79 5.63
CA SER A 156 -8.10 -15.53 5.88
C SER A 156 -7.32 -15.61 4.58
N ILE A 157 -6.16 -14.97 4.54
CA ILE A 157 -5.26 -15.15 3.43
C ILE A 157 -3.84 -15.44 3.88
N ALA A 158 -3.22 -16.42 3.23
CA ALA A 158 -1.78 -16.60 3.27
C ALA A 158 -1.11 -15.65 2.28
N LEU A 159 0.01 -15.00 2.66
CA LEU A 159 0.81 -14.23 1.72
C LEU A 159 1.17 -15.11 0.50
N GLY A 160 1.74 -16.29 0.79
CA GLY A 160 2.11 -17.30 -0.19
C GLY A 160 3.20 -16.86 -1.17
N CYS A 161 3.97 -17.81 -1.68
CA CYS A 161 4.93 -17.58 -2.76
C CYS A 161 4.64 -18.51 -3.93
N GLY A 162 4.71 -17.97 -5.15
CA GLY A 162 4.58 -18.74 -6.40
C GLY A 162 3.16 -18.88 -6.96
N THR A 163 2.12 -18.33 -6.33
CA THR A 163 0.78 -18.21 -6.95
C THR A 163 0.45 -16.76 -7.28
N THR A 164 -0.01 -16.51 -8.50
CA THR A 164 -0.52 -15.21 -8.96
C THR A 164 -2.05 -15.19 -9.02
N THR A 165 -2.71 -16.33 -8.79
CA THR A 165 -4.17 -16.40 -8.66
C THR A 165 -4.66 -15.41 -7.60
N ASP A 166 -5.66 -14.61 -7.95
CA ASP A 166 -6.27 -13.57 -7.10
C ASP A 166 -5.34 -12.41 -6.70
N TRP A 167 -4.17 -12.31 -7.35
CA TRP A 167 -3.26 -11.18 -7.24
C TRP A 167 -3.24 -10.38 -8.54
N THR A 168 -3.35 -9.06 -8.45
CA THR A 168 -3.22 -8.15 -9.59
C THR A 168 -1.79 -7.63 -9.66
N ALA A 169 -1.11 -7.85 -10.78
CA ALA A 169 0.24 -7.34 -11.01
C ALA A 169 0.23 -5.84 -11.34
N VAL A 170 1.23 -5.10 -10.85
CA VAL A 170 1.45 -3.68 -11.19
C VAL A 170 2.90 -3.51 -11.61
N THR A 171 3.16 -3.58 -12.91
CA THR A 171 4.53 -3.64 -13.46
C THR A 171 5.35 -2.39 -13.17
N ASP A 172 4.71 -1.23 -13.04
CA ASP A 172 5.37 0.03 -12.71
C ASP A 172 6.00 0.02 -11.30
N LEU A 173 5.52 -0.88 -10.44
CA LEU A 173 6.05 -1.13 -9.10
C LEU A 173 7.01 -2.32 -9.06
N ASN A 174 7.41 -2.92 -10.20
CA ASN A 174 8.50 -3.90 -10.20
C ASN A 174 9.84 -3.20 -9.99
N PHE A 175 10.72 -3.80 -9.20
CA PHE A 175 12.10 -3.34 -9.03
C PHE A 175 13.09 -4.34 -9.61
N THR A 176 13.73 -3.97 -10.72
CA THR A 176 14.88 -4.68 -11.28
C THR A 176 16.17 -4.04 -10.79
N GLY A 177 17.07 -4.85 -10.22
CA GLY A 177 18.38 -4.37 -9.74
C GLY A 177 19.22 -3.74 -10.86
N PRO A 178 19.85 -2.58 -10.64
CA PRO A 178 20.58 -1.86 -11.70
C PRO A 178 21.92 -2.50 -12.09
N ILE A 179 22.50 -3.38 -11.25
CA ILE A 179 23.83 -3.97 -11.45
C ILE A 179 23.71 -5.48 -11.66
N ALA A 180 23.99 -5.94 -12.88
CA ALA A 180 24.04 -7.37 -13.24
C ALA A 180 25.36 -7.66 -13.97
N THR A 181 26.39 -8.09 -13.23
CA THR A 181 27.73 -8.37 -13.79
C THR A 181 28.25 -9.71 -13.28
N GLU A 182 29.28 -10.26 -13.93
CA GLU A 182 29.87 -11.56 -13.56
C GLU A 182 30.60 -11.53 -12.19
N THR A 183 30.96 -10.36 -11.68
CA THR A 183 31.70 -10.25 -10.41
C THR A 183 30.74 -10.19 -9.22
N ALA A 184 30.61 -11.31 -8.50
CA ALA A 184 29.81 -11.37 -7.29
C ALA A 184 30.39 -10.48 -6.18
N GLY A 185 29.53 -9.78 -5.44
CA GLY A 185 29.96 -8.91 -4.35
C GLY A 185 28.83 -8.16 -3.68
N ALA A 186 29.11 -7.70 -2.46
CA ALA A 186 28.24 -6.75 -1.77
C ALA A 186 28.21 -5.42 -2.52
N LEU A 187 27.04 -4.78 -2.48
CA LEU A 187 26.78 -3.44 -2.94
C LEU A 187 26.20 -2.65 -1.75
N ASP A 188 26.44 -1.35 -1.70
CA ASP A 188 25.76 -0.47 -0.75
C ASP A 188 24.47 0.02 -1.39
N GLY A 189 23.32 -0.45 -0.91
CA GLY A 189 22.01 -0.10 -1.47
C GLY A 189 21.67 1.39 -1.36
N ASN A 190 22.28 2.08 -0.40
CA ASN A 190 22.06 3.51 -0.17
C ASN A 190 22.61 4.42 -1.28
N ILE A 191 23.57 3.93 -2.07
CA ILE A 191 24.19 4.77 -3.11
C ILE A 191 23.25 4.87 -4.32
N GLY A 192 23.21 6.06 -4.93
CA GLY A 192 22.29 6.34 -6.05
C GLY A 192 22.42 5.41 -7.26
N ALA A 193 23.58 4.79 -7.48
CA ALA A 193 23.79 3.82 -8.56
C ALA A 193 23.11 2.46 -8.32
N ASN A 194 22.81 2.14 -7.06
CA ASN A 194 22.28 0.83 -6.64
C ASN A 194 20.80 0.89 -6.26
N ARG A 195 20.13 2.04 -6.43
CA ARG A 195 18.73 2.22 -6.05
C ARG A 195 17.91 2.99 -7.06
N LEU A 196 16.61 2.71 -7.12
CA LEU A 196 15.65 3.37 -8.01
C LEU A 196 14.33 3.59 -7.28
N ALA A 197 13.77 4.80 -7.40
CA ALA A 197 12.42 5.08 -6.92
C ALA A 197 11.37 4.39 -7.81
N ARG A 198 10.33 3.85 -7.17
CA ARG A 198 9.15 3.25 -7.80
C ARG A 198 7.90 3.92 -7.26
N SER A 199 6.93 4.18 -8.15
CA SER A 199 5.64 4.71 -7.77
C SER A 199 4.56 4.33 -8.77
N ALA A 200 3.34 4.07 -8.30
CA ALA A 200 2.18 3.89 -9.18
C ALA A 200 0.88 4.28 -8.47
N ASN A 201 -0.07 4.78 -9.27
CA ASN A 201 -1.45 4.99 -8.86
C ASN A 201 -2.29 3.77 -9.24
N ILE A 202 -3.00 3.19 -8.27
CA ILE A 202 -3.83 2.00 -8.46
C ILE A 202 -5.30 2.41 -8.28
N SER A 203 -6.09 2.31 -9.35
CA SER A 203 -7.54 2.59 -9.34
C SER A 203 -8.33 1.36 -8.87
N SER A 204 -8.42 1.17 -7.55
CA SER A 204 -9.17 0.09 -6.93
C SER A 204 -9.91 0.61 -5.71
N SER A 205 -11.24 0.51 -5.74
CA SER A 205 -12.07 0.97 -4.63
C SER A 205 -11.91 0.07 -3.40
N VAL A 206 -11.72 0.69 -2.23
CA VAL A 206 -11.54 0.00 -0.95
C VAL A 206 -12.56 0.53 0.04
N SER A 207 -13.58 -0.28 0.33
CA SER A 207 -14.61 0.05 1.32
C SER A 207 -14.04 0.17 2.73
N SER A 208 -14.74 0.92 3.59
CA SER A 208 -14.47 0.92 5.04
C SER A 208 -14.47 -0.52 5.57
N GLY A 209 -13.43 -0.90 6.32
CA GLY A 209 -13.27 -2.25 6.82
C GLY A 209 -12.91 -3.28 5.74
N SER A 210 -12.45 -2.88 4.56
CA SER A 210 -11.72 -3.79 3.65
C SER A 210 -10.23 -3.75 3.93
N GLU A 211 -9.52 -4.77 3.48
CA GLU A 211 -8.07 -4.88 3.55
C GLU A 211 -7.43 -4.76 2.18
N ILE A 212 -6.30 -4.08 2.12
CA ILE A 212 -5.34 -4.12 1.02
C ILE A 212 -4.22 -5.06 1.43
N TRP A 213 -3.86 -5.96 0.52
CA TRP A 213 -2.64 -6.75 0.62
C TRP A 213 -1.70 -6.35 -0.51
N LEU A 214 -0.47 -6.00 -0.14
CA LEU A 214 0.63 -5.72 -1.05
C LEU A 214 1.64 -6.85 -0.95
N ARG A 215 2.24 -7.26 -2.08
CA ARG A 215 3.23 -8.32 -2.11
C ARG A 215 4.34 -8.02 -3.10
N TRP A 216 5.55 -8.07 -2.58
CA TRP A 216 6.80 -8.13 -3.33
C TRP A 216 7.24 -9.58 -3.39
N SER A 217 7.52 -10.08 -4.59
CA SER A 217 7.90 -11.47 -4.85
C SER A 217 9.21 -11.49 -5.62
N ASP A 218 10.22 -12.09 -5.01
CA ASP A 218 11.57 -12.27 -5.52
C ASP A 218 11.75 -13.72 -5.97
N GLY A 219 11.90 -13.93 -7.27
CA GLY A 219 11.99 -15.25 -7.89
C GLY A 219 13.35 -15.88 -7.64
N ASP A 220 13.39 -17.21 -7.45
CA ASP A 220 14.66 -17.95 -7.50
C ASP A 220 15.08 -18.03 -8.98
N ASP A 221 16.06 -17.20 -9.35
CA ASP A 221 16.48 -17.03 -10.73
C ASP A 221 17.49 -18.11 -11.13
N SER A 222 17.56 -18.39 -12.43
CA SER A 222 18.56 -19.36 -12.91
C SER A 222 19.98 -18.87 -12.63
N GLY A 223 20.75 -19.67 -11.90
CA GLY A 223 22.16 -19.39 -11.58
C GLY A 223 22.33 -18.86 -10.15
N THR A 224 22.93 -17.68 -10.02
CA THR A 224 23.19 -17.03 -8.72
C THR A 224 22.36 -15.77 -8.57
N ASP A 225 21.82 -15.55 -7.36
CA ASP A 225 20.92 -14.43 -7.10
C ASP A 225 21.59 -13.15 -6.58
N HIS A 226 20.95 -12.04 -6.92
CA HIS A 226 21.13 -10.71 -6.40
C HIS A 226 20.44 -10.57 -5.04
N GLY A 227 20.88 -9.59 -4.26
CA GLY A 227 20.21 -9.19 -3.02
C GLY A 227 19.44 -7.92 -3.31
N LEU A 228 18.12 -7.98 -3.29
CA LEU A 228 17.23 -6.88 -3.63
C LEU A 228 16.30 -6.57 -2.45
N SER A 229 16.01 -5.29 -2.23
CA SER A 229 15.15 -4.82 -1.15
C SER A 229 14.27 -3.66 -1.57
N ILE A 230 13.34 -3.34 -0.67
CA ILE A 230 12.53 -2.14 -0.68
C ILE A 230 12.80 -1.32 0.58
N ASP A 231 12.68 0.00 0.43
CA ASP A 231 12.79 0.96 1.51
C ASP A 231 11.85 2.16 1.30
N ASP A 232 11.69 3.00 2.33
CA ASP A 232 10.93 4.25 2.29
C ASP A 232 9.52 4.09 1.70
N LEU A 233 8.82 3.02 2.08
CA LEU A 233 7.49 2.71 1.57
C LEU A 233 6.48 3.76 2.06
N THR A 234 5.67 4.25 1.13
CA THR A 234 4.48 5.03 1.39
C THR A 234 3.28 4.42 0.66
N VAL A 235 2.13 4.41 1.33
CA VAL A 235 0.84 4.00 0.74
C VAL A 235 -0.20 5.07 1.09
N THR A 236 -0.73 5.74 0.09
CA THR A 236 -1.63 6.89 0.24
C THR A 236 -2.98 6.59 -0.39
N ALA A 237 -4.06 6.64 0.39
CA ALA A 237 -5.40 6.50 -0.16
C ALA A 237 -5.77 7.71 -1.02
N THR A 238 -6.32 7.46 -2.22
CA THR A 238 -6.73 8.49 -3.18
C THR A 238 -8.24 8.43 -3.42
N THR A 239 -8.86 9.59 -3.54
CA THR A 239 -10.27 9.71 -3.96
C THR A 239 -10.33 10.12 -5.42
N ALA A 240 -11.34 9.65 -6.14
CA ALA A 240 -11.57 10.07 -7.51
C ALA A 240 -11.88 11.57 -7.53
N ILE A 241 -11.27 12.30 -8.46
CA ILE A 241 -11.66 13.67 -8.74
C ILE A 241 -12.93 13.61 -9.59
N PRO A 242 -14.09 14.13 -9.13
CA PRO A 242 -15.30 14.12 -9.92
C PRO A 242 -15.14 15.02 -11.14
N THR A 243 -15.65 14.58 -12.28
CA THR A 243 -15.72 15.40 -13.50
C THR A 243 -16.97 16.25 -13.48
N LEU A 244 -16.84 17.51 -13.90
CA LEU A 244 -17.95 18.45 -14.06
C LEU A 244 -18.56 18.32 -15.46
N SER A 245 -19.89 18.35 -15.56
CA SER A 245 -20.60 18.42 -16.84
C SER A 245 -21.81 19.34 -16.75
N ILE A 246 -22.25 19.85 -17.91
CA ILE A 246 -23.45 20.68 -18.06
C ILE A 246 -24.32 20.07 -19.16
N ASN A 247 -25.63 20.05 -18.98
CA ASN A 247 -26.54 19.56 -20.03
C ASN A 247 -26.71 20.59 -21.15
N ASN A 248 -27.11 20.11 -22.33
CA ASN A 248 -27.61 20.98 -23.38
C ASN A 248 -29.07 21.34 -23.11
N VAL A 249 -29.45 22.58 -23.43
CA VAL A 249 -30.84 23.07 -23.38
C VAL A 249 -31.17 23.67 -24.74
N SER A 250 -32.34 23.31 -25.28
CA SER A 250 -32.88 23.89 -26.50
C SER A 250 -34.32 24.31 -26.24
N GLN A 251 -34.58 25.61 -26.31
CA GLN A 251 -35.89 26.20 -26.06
C GLN A 251 -36.10 27.41 -26.98
N VAL A 252 -37.33 27.62 -27.41
CA VAL A 252 -37.71 28.80 -28.20
C VAL A 252 -37.86 30.00 -27.26
N GLU A 253 -37.16 31.08 -27.57
CA GLU A 253 -37.16 32.30 -26.74
C GLU A 253 -38.42 33.15 -26.89
N GLY A 254 -39.10 33.06 -28.03
CA GLY A 254 -40.22 33.95 -28.36
C GLY A 254 -39.77 35.37 -28.69
N ASN A 255 -40.73 36.28 -28.85
CA ASN A 255 -40.51 37.68 -29.27
C ASN A 255 -40.98 38.72 -28.24
N SER A 256 -41.26 38.30 -27.00
CA SER A 256 -41.68 39.18 -25.91
C SER A 256 -41.39 38.55 -24.55
N GLY A 257 -41.03 39.36 -23.57
CA GLY A 257 -40.77 38.89 -22.19
C GLY A 257 -39.37 38.30 -22.02
N ILE A 258 -39.17 37.61 -20.89
CA ILE A 258 -37.94 36.89 -20.54
C ILE A 258 -38.23 35.39 -20.66
N THR A 259 -37.35 34.66 -21.34
CA THR A 259 -37.38 33.18 -21.40
C THR A 259 -36.20 32.63 -20.63
N ASN A 260 -36.48 31.89 -19.55
CA ASN A 260 -35.43 31.30 -18.71
C ASN A 260 -34.95 29.97 -19.29
N PHE A 261 -33.63 29.83 -19.39
CA PHE A 261 -32.97 28.56 -19.68
C PHE A 261 -32.37 27.98 -18.39
N ALA A 262 -32.77 26.76 -18.03
CA ALA A 262 -32.25 26.08 -16.85
C ALA A 262 -31.19 25.06 -17.25
N PHE A 263 -29.94 25.33 -16.92
CA PHE A 263 -28.84 24.39 -17.09
C PHE A 263 -28.58 23.64 -15.78
N THR A 264 -28.50 22.32 -15.88
CA THR A 264 -28.10 21.42 -14.81
C THR A 264 -26.61 21.15 -14.92
N VAL A 265 -25.88 21.56 -13.88
CA VAL A 265 -24.47 21.21 -13.68
C VAL A 265 -24.41 19.95 -12.82
N SER A 266 -23.64 18.96 -13.25
CA SER A 266 -23.54 17.65 -12.58
C SER A 266 -22.09 17.28 -12.30
N LEU A 267 -21.89 16.54 -11.21
CA LEU A 267 -20.63 15.85 -10.91
C LEU A 267 -20.80 14.35 -11.17
N SER A 268 -19.75 13.70 -11.66
CA SER A 268 -19.75 12.24 -11.84
C SER A 268 -19.70 11.44 -10.52
N ALA A 269 -19.29 12.09 -9.42
CA ALA A 269 -19.24 11.54 -8.07
C ALA A 269 -19.39 12.67 -7.03
N PRO A 270 -19.66 12.37 -5.74
CA PRO A 270 -19.67 13.39 -4.69
C PRO A 270 -18.38 14.21 -4.64
N ALA A 271 -18.50 15.50 -4.33
CA ALA A 271 -17.34 16.37 -4.18
C ALA A 271 -16.42 15.90 -3.03
N PRO A 272 -15.08 15.89 -3.22
CA PRO A 272 -14.13 15.67 -2.13
C PRO A 272 -14.23 16.74 -1.04
N ALA A 273 -13.50 16.54 0.06
CA ALA A 273 -13.34 17.56 1.08
C ALA A 273 -12.79 18.85 0.46
N GLY A 274 -13.45 19.99 0.71
CA GLY A 274 -13.17 21.26 0.06
C GLY A 274 -14.19 21.66 -1.02
N GLY A 275 -15.06 20.74 -1.46
CA GLY A 275 -16.10 21.02 -2.43
C GLY A 275 -15.59 21.11 -3.87
N VAL A 276 -16.47 21.53 -4.78
CA VAL A 276 -16.12 21.87 -6.16
C VAL A 276 -16.49 23.33 -6.38
N SER A 277 -15.58 24.08 -6.99
CA SER A 277 -15.83 25.44 -7.48
C SER A 277 -15.70 25.43 -9.00
N PHE A 278 -16.57 26.19 -9.67
CA PHE A 278 -16.51 26.40 -11.10
C PHE A 278 -16.95 27.83 -11.41
N ASP A 279 -16.34 28.40 -12.45
CA ASP A 279 -16.71 29.71 -12.96
C ASP A 279 -17.77 29.53 -14.06
N ILE A 280 -18.74 30.44 -14.09
CA ILE A 280 -19.75 30.52 -15.13
C ILE A 280 -19.48 31.78 -15.94
N ASN A 281 -19.42 31.64 -17.27
CA ASN A 281 -19.33 32.77 -18.16
C ASN A 281 -20.31 32.58 -19.33
N SER A 282 -21.03 33.65 -19.68
CA SER A 282 -21.77 33.71 -20.93
C SER A 282 -20.90 34.38 -22.00
N ALA A 283 -21.03 33.93 -23.25
CA ALA A 283 -20.41 34.59 -24.39
C ALA A 283 -21.51 35.11 -25.31
N ASP A 284 -21.52 36.42 -25.55
CA ASP A 284 -22.45 37.03 -26.49
C ASP A 284 -22.10 36.62 -27.94
N GLY A 285 -23.12 36.48 -28.79
CA GLY A 285 -22.92 36.31 -30.25
C GLY A 285 -22.81 34.88 -30.78
N THR A 286 -23.07 33.85 -29.98
CA THR A 286 -23.23 32.46 -30.47
C THR A 286 -24.67 32.06 -30.75
N ALA A 287 -25.64 32.93 -30.45
CA ALA A 287 -27.05 32.76 -30.81
C ALA A 287 -27.31 33.38 -32.19
N ASP A 288 -27.96 32.63 -33.08
CA ASP A 288 -28.25 33.03 -34.48
C ASP A 288 -29.23 34.22 -34.62
N ALA A 289 -29.68 34.82 -33.50
CA ALA A 289 -30.62 35.94 -33.48
C ALA A 289 -30.01 37.20 -32.85
N TRP A 290 -30.04 38.29 -33.61
CA TRP A 290 -29.43 39.58 -33.26
C TRP A 290 -30.10 40.20 -32.02
N GLY A 291 -29.31 40.54 -30.98
CA GLY A 291 -29.71 41.47 -29.92
C GLY A 291 -30.01 40.90 -28.53
N GLN A 292 -29.53 39.70 -28.19
CA GLN A 292 -29.79 39.08 -26.88
C GLN A 292 -28.64 39.27 -25.89
N ARG A 293 -28.97 39.64 -24.64
CA ARG A 293 -28.06 39.57 -23.49
C ARG A 293 -28.49 38.37 -22.65
N LEU A 294 -27.61 37.40 -22.49
CA LEU A 294 -27.77 36.33 -21.52
C LEU A 294 -27.24 36.82 -20.16
N SER A 295 -28.13 37.14 -19.22
CA SER A 295 -27.76 37.32 -17.81
C SER A 295 -27.87 35.99 -17.08
N VAL A 296 -26.84 35.66 -16.30
CA VAL A 296 -26.84 34.51 -15.39
C VAL A 296 -27.21 35.06 -14.02
N ASP A 297 -28.28 34.52 -13.42
CA ASP A 297 -28.71 34.83 -12.05
C ASP A 297 -28.34 33.69 -11.10
#